data_AF-A0A2I0SSH3-F1
#
_entry.id   AF-A0A2I0SSH3-F1
#
_cell.length_a   1.000
_cell.length_b   1.000
_cell.length_c   1.000
_cell.angle_alpha   90.00
_cell.angle_beta   90.00
_cell.angle_gamma   90.00
#
_symmetry.space_group_name_H-M   'P 1'
#
loop_
_entity.id
_entity.type
_entity.pdbx_description
1 polymer ?
#
loop_
_entity_poly.entity_id
_entity_poly.type
_entity_poly.pdbx_seq_one_letter_code
_entity_poly.pdbx_strand_id
1 'polypeptide(L)'
;MRRSRSASSRLIPSPAAGPGSRLRHALLSVAAVLGLLVTVLVGMPGVARAAGSQPCDIYAGAGTPCVAAHSTTRALFSAYNGPLYQVTRVSDGASADIGLLTAGGYANAAQQDGFCANTTCSISKVYDQTSRHNDLFPGPAGTAGMGADRGADAGELSVTAGGHKVYGIWISPGVGYRSHGAASGTAVNGQAEGAYMVASGTHVGSACCFDYGNAEATPADTGNGHMDAVSIATTCYFAPCSGSGPWVEADLENGMFQGDNGSNTANKGNNSTYVTAVLKNNGQTTYALKGGNSQSGSLTTWWDGALPTRGGYRPMQQEGGIILGTGGDNSNWNMGTFFEGVMVIGYPTDAAENAVQANIVSVGYSGQTNVPNGPQGTIGGPGGQCADVAADDTGVNGAAVQLWNCQSYAEDQHWTHNANGSLGTIGRCLDIIGNGTANGTNVELWDCNGVGGQKWVQRADGSLFNPQSGRCLDSPNGATANGTRLRIWDCNGSAAQKFAVNAGAPVIGPGGACADVAGDDNGSNATAVQLWSCQSYAVDQHWFHSSDGRLHTLGRCLDINGNGTAGGTQVELWDCNGAGGQVWQQQADGSLLNPQSGRCLDSPDGATANGTRLRIWDCNGSAAQKFALG
;
A
#
# COMPACT_ATOMS: atom_id res chain seq x y z
N MET A 1 25.26 90.51 43.64
CA MET A 1 25.48 89.11 44.09
C MET A 1 24.48 88.19 43.40
N ARG A 2 24.81 86.90 43.30
CA ARG A 2 24.42 85.87 42.31
C ARG A 2 22.95 85.36 42.27
N ARG A 3 22.58 84.87 41.06
CA ARG A 3 21.75 83.66 40.69
C ARG A 3 20.27 83.63 41.11
N SER A 4 19.32 82.97 40.43
CA SER A 4 19.22 82.21 39.18
C SER A 4 17.75 81.77 38.99
N ARG A 5 17.22 81.94 37.76
CA ARG A 5 16.24 81.11 37.00
C ARG A 5 14.94 80.63 37.68
N SER A 6 13.80 81.05 37.12
CA SER A 6 13.02 80.33 36.09
C SER A 6 11.64 80.99 35.96
N ALA A 7 11.18 81.26 34.74
CA ALA A 7 9.92 81.96 34.45
C ALA A 7 9.12 81.07 33.48
N SER A 8 7.90 80.67 33.87
CA SER A 8 6.60 81.32 33.58
C SER A 8 6.03 80.86 32.24
N SER A 9 4.86 80.21 32.20
CA SER A 9 3.51 80.78 32.40
C SER A 9 3.24 81.87 31.36
N ARG A 10 2.12 81.94 30.64
CA ARG A 10 0.77 81.43 30.91
C ARG A 10 -0.09 81.82 29.69
N LEU A 11 -1.30 81.26 29.69
CA LEU A 11 -2.57 81.83 29.21
C LEU A 11 -3.06 81.54 27.78
N ILE A 12 -4.26 80.97 27.79
CA ILE A 12 -5.28 80.75 26.76
C ILE A 12 -5.98 82.09 26.48
N PRO A 13 -6.44 82.35 25.23
CA PRO A 13 -7.89 82.34 24.97
C PRO A 13 -8.26 81.69 23.61
N SER A 14 -9.50 81.21 23.51
CA SER A 14 -10.12 80.69 22.27
C SER A 14 -10.36 81.79 21.22
N PRO A 15 -10.39 81.41 19.94
CA PRO A 15 -11.56 81.70 19.11
C PRO A 15 -11.94 80.56 18.14
N ALA A 16 -13.09 80.74 17.50
CA ALA A 16 -13.71 79.85 16.53
C ALA A 16 -13.20 80.05 15.08
N ALA A 17 -13.61 79.09 14.24
CA ALA A 17 -13.75 79.10 12.77
C ALA A 17 -12.53 78.75 11.89
N GLY A 18 -12.76 77.87 10.91
CA GLY A 18 -12.00 77.85 9.66
C GLY A 18 -11.60 76.45 9.16
N PRO A 19 -11.97 76.05 7.93
CA PRO A 19 -11.87 74.67 7.46
C PRO A 19 -10.58 74.39 6.67
N GLY A 20 -10.21 73.11 6.57
CA GLY A 20 -9.55 72.60 5.38
C GLY A 20 -8.17 71.97 5.57
N SER A 21 -8.15 70.66 5.33
CA SER A 21 -7.12 69.93 4.58
C SER A 21 -5.82 69.50 5.28
N ARG A 22 -5.82 68.18 5.58
CA ARG A 22 -4.77 67.19 5.27
C ARG A 22 -3.37 67.45 5.86
N LEU A 23 -2.94 66.56 6.77
CA LEU A 23 -2.09 65.42 6.41
C LEU A 23 -1.92 64.46 7.60
N ARG A 24 -2.25 63.20 7.34
CA ARG A 24 -1.68 61.94 7.85
C ARG A 24 -0.72 62.03 9.05
N HIS A 25 -1.00 61.32 10.13
CA HIS A 25 -0.37 60.01 10.44
C HIS A 25 -0.75 59.53 11.85
N ALA A 26 -1.01 58.24 11.91
CA ALA A 26 -0.64 57.31 12.97
C ALA A 26 -1.45 57.27 14.29
N LEU A 27 -2.03 56.07 14.47
CA LEU A 27 -2.17 55.27 15.70
C LEU A 27 -3.44 55.46 16.56
N LEU A 28 -4.27 54.43 16.44
CA LEU A 28 -4.98 53.71 17.50
C LEU A 28 -5.89 54.51 18.43
N SER A 29 -7.20 54.36 18.25
CA SER A 29 -8.14 53.97 19.33
C SER A 29 -9.57 54.02 18.81
N VAL A 30 -10.30 52.89 18.81
CA VAL A 30 -11.75 52.92 19.07
C VAL A 30 -12.16 51.61 19.73
N ALA A 31 -12.33 51.66 21.05
CA ALA A 31 -13.19 50.76 21.78
C ALA A 31 -14.45 51.54 22.17
N ALA A 32 -15.50 51.38 21.37
CA ALA A 32 -16.90 51.59 21.74
C ALA A 32 -17.76 51.18 20.54
N VAL A 33 -18.67 50.22 20.72
CA VAL A 33 -20.06 50.20 20.23
C VAL A 33 -20.62 48.80 20.56
N LEU A 34 -21.58 48.75 21.47
CA LEU A 34 -22.35 47.56 21.82
C LEU A 34 -23.84 47.89 21.63
N GLY A 35 -24.55 47.04 20.89
CA GLY A 35 -26.01 46.95 20.94
C GLY A 35 -26.78 47.55 19.76
N LEU A 36 -26.82 46.83 18.64
CA LEU A 36 -28.02 46.61 17.81
C LEU A 36 -27.67 45.59 16.71
N LEU A 37 -28.08 44.32 16.88
CA LEU A 37 -28.02 43.31 15.82
C LEU A 37 -29.44 42.90 15.45
N VAL A 38 -29.81 43.28 14.23
CA VAL A 38 -31.03 42.93 13.50
C VAL A 38 -31.03 41.43 13.22
N THR A 39 -32.06 40.72 13.65
CA THR A 39 -32.40 39.39 13.16
C THR A 39 -32.96 39.50 11.75
N VAL A 40 -32.08 39.41 10.74
CA VAL A 40 -32.45 38.98 9.39
C VAL A 40 -32.28 37.47 9.36
N LEU A 41 -33.40 36.73 9.29
CA LEU A 41 -33.41 35.33 8.89
C LEU A 41 -33.03 35.27 7.40
N VAL A 42 -31.73 35.26 7.12
CA VAL A 42 -31.20 34.66 5.90
C VAL A 42 -31.21 33.16 6.17
N GLY A 43 -32.12 32.44 5.53
CA GLY A 43 -32.00 30.99 5.42
C GLY A 43 -30.63 30.70 4.84
N MET A 44 -29.71 30.21 5.66
CA MET A 44 -28.46 29.65 5.16
C MET A 44 -28.88 28.55 4.18
N PRO A 45 -28.42 28.55 2.92
CA PRO A 45 -28.42 27.30 2.21
C PRO A 45 -27.59 26.39 3.10
N GLY A 46 -28.22 25.34 3.64
CA GLY A 46 -27.45 24.20 4.07
C GLY A 46 -26.50 23.93 2.92
N VAL A 47 -25.20 23.95 3.19
CA VAL A 47 -24.22 23.38 2.27
C VAL A 47 -24.57 21.90 2.23
N ALA A 48 -25.57 21.55 1.42
CA ALA A 48 -25.56 20.29 0.74
C ALA A 48 -24.19 20.28 0.06
N ARG A 49 -23.26 19.48 0.58
CA ARG A 49 -22.03 19.17 -0.15
C ARG A 49 -22.54 18.68 -1.50
N ALA A 50 -22.40 19.50 -2.55
CA ALA A 50 -22.51 18.98 -3.89
C ALA A 50 -21.49 17.84 -3.92
N ALA A 51 -21.96 16.61 -4.08
CA ALA A 51 -21.08 15.47 -4.23
C ALA A 51 -20.10 15.83 -5.35
N GLY A 52 -18.80 15.84 -5.04
CA GLY A 52 -17.80 16.11 -6.06
C GLY A 52 -17.96 15.08 -7.19
N SER A 53 -17.88 15.52 -8.43
CA SER A 53 -17.87 14.61 -9.58
C SER A 53 -16.72 13.62 -9.43
N GLN A 54 -17.02 12.33 -9.57
CA GLN A 54 -16.03 11.26 -9.60
C GLN A 54 -15.54 11.03 -11.04
N PRO A 55 -14.47 10.23 -11.27
CA PRO A 55 -13.85 10.11 -12.58
C PRO A 55 -14.82 9.84 -13.73
N CYS A 56 -15.78 8.92 -13.56
CA CYS A 56 -16.74 8.62 -14.61
C CYS A 56 -17.82 9.69 -14.82
N ASP A 57 -18.15 10.48 -13.79
CA ASP A 57 -19.02 11.65 -13.96
C ASP A 57 -18.32 12.73 -14.81
N ILE A 58 -17.02 12.94 -14.58
CA ILE A 58 -16.18 13.89 -15.32
C ILE A 58 -16.09 13.49 -16.80
N TYR A 59 -15.78 12.22 -17.05
CA TYR A 59 -15.69 11.67 -18.41
C TYR A 59 -17.03 11.72 -19.15
N ALA A 60 -18.14 11.36 -18.49
CA ALA A 60 -19.47 11.48 -19.07
C ALA A 60 -19.83 12.94 -19.39
N GLY A 61 -19.53 13.88 -18.49
CA GLY A 61 -19.73 15.32 -18.71
C GLY A 61 -18.90 15.89 -19.87
N ALA A 62 -17.78 15.24 -20.21
CA ALA A 62 -16.92 15.59 -21.34
C ALA A 62 -17.29 14.87 -22.66
N GLY A 63 -18.30 14.00 -22.67
CA GLY A 63 -18.77 13.30 -23.86
C GLY A 63 -18.04 11.99 -24.20
N THR A 64 -17.19 11.49 -23.30
CA THR A 64 -16.50 10.19 -23.44
C THR A 64 -16.82 9.32 -22.23
N PRO A 65 -18.04 8.77 -22.10
CA PRO A 65 -18.48 8.10 -20.88
C PRO A 65 -17.70 6.80 -20.63
N CYS A 66 -17.57 6.44 -19.35
CA CYS A 66 -17.05 5.13 -18.94
C CYS A 66 -17.90 3.99 -19.50
N VAL A 67 -17.20 2.97 -20.01
CA VAL A 67 -17.77 1.68 -20.42
C VAL A 67 -17.30 0.55 -19.51
N ALA A 68 -16.25 0.77 -18.72
CA ALA A 68 -15.90 -0.06 -17.58
C ALA A 68 -15.24 0.80 -16.50
N ALA A 69 -15.53 0.52 -15.23
CA ALA A 69 -15.01 1.27 -14.09
C ALA A 69 -14.72 0.33 -12.92
N HIS A 70 -13.44 0.08 -12.64
CA HIS A 70 -12.98 -0.92 -11.67
C HIS A 70 -12.19 -0.24 -10.55
N SER A 71 -12.50 -0.57 -9.30
CA SER A 71 -11.72 -0.13 -8.15
C SER A 71 -12.03 -0.98 -6.94
N THR A 72 -11.01 -1.31 -6.16
CA THR A 72 -11.17 -1.92 -4.82
C THR A 72 -11.12 -0.88 -3.71
N THR A 73 -10.84 0.39 -4.02
CA THR A 73 -10.60 1.44 -3.03
C THR A 73 -11.77 2.40 -2.88
N ARG A 74 -12.47 2.76 -3.97
CA ARG A 74 -13.54 3.76 -3.94
C ARG A 74 -14.52 3.67 -5.09
N ALA A 75 -15.63 4.39 -4.95
CA ALA A 75 -16.56 4.65 -6.03
C ALA A 75 -15.95 5.60 -7.08
N LEU A 76 -16.18 5.30 -8.36
CA LEU A 76 -15.78 6.07 -9.54
C LEU A 76 -16.95 6.85 -10.17
N PHE A 77 -18.17 6.66 -9.64
CA PHE A 77 -19.32 7.54 -9.84
C PHE A 77 -19.79 8.09 -8.50
N SER A 78 -20.16 9.37 -8.45
CA SER A 78 -20.67 10.04 -7.24
C SER A 78 -21.95 9.41 -6.69
N ALA A 79 -22.76 8.77 -7.56
CA ALA A 79 -24.00 8.11 -7.19
C ALA A 79 -23.85 6.58 -6.96
N TYR A 80 -22.67 6.00 -7.18
CA TYR A 80 -22.50 4.55 -7.03
C TYR A 80 -22.65 4.12 -5.58
N ASN A 81 -23.45 3.08 -5.33
CA ASN A 81 -23.68 2.53 -3.99
C ASN A 81 -23.66 0.99 -3.99
N GLY A 82 -23.11 0.39 -5.06
CA GLY A 82 -22.99 -1.05 -5.21
C GLY A 82 -21.70 -1.60 -4.59
N PRO A 83 -21.46 -2.91 -4.73
CA PRO A 83 -20.22 -3.53 -4.31
C PRO A 83 -19.04 -3.12 -5.20
N LEU A 84 -17.85 -3.00 -4.63
CA LEU A 84 -16.63 -2.68 -5.38
C LEU A 84 -15.91 -3.94 -5.86
N TYR A 85 -15.86 -4.97 -5.01
CA TYR A 85 -15.23 -6.26 -5.31
C TYR A 85 -15.85 -7.35 -4.43
N GLN A 86 -15.56 -8.60 -4.79
CA GLN A 86 -15.94 -9.77 -4.01
C GLN A 86 -14.69 -10.44 -3.45
N VAL A 87 -14.75 -10.83 -2.18
CA VAL A 87 -13.74 -11.66 -1.55
C VAL A 87 -14.29 -13.07 -1.31
N THR A 88 -13.44 -14.09 -1.45
CA THR A 88 -13.76 -15.49 -1.13
C THR A 88 -12.81 -16.00 -0.07
N ARG A 89 -13.38 -16.47 1.04
CA ARG A 89 -12.65 -16.95 2.20
C ARG A 89 -12.06 -18.33 1.95
N VAL A 90 -10.77 -18.49 2.20
CA VAL A 90 -10.06 -19.76 1.97
C VAL A 90 -10.55 -20.87 2.91
N SER A 91 -10.89 -20.54 4.16
CA SER A 91 -11.25 -21.54 5.17
C SER A 91 -12.52 -22.35 4.89
N ASP A 92 -13.50 -21.75 4.21
CA ASP A 92 -14.83 -22.36 3.99
C ASP A 92 -15.43 -22.12 2.59
N GLY A 93 -14.74 -21.37 1.72
CA GLY A 93 -15.21 -21.02 0.38
C GLY A 93 -16.39 -20.05 0.35
N ALA A 94 -16.77 -19.44 1.47
CA ALA A 94 -17.81 -18.43 1.50
C ALA A 94 -17.33 -17.13 0.82
N SER A 95 -18.24 -16.39 0.19
CA SER A 95 -17.93 -15.12 -0.45
C SER A 95 -18.69 -13.95 0.19
N ALA A 96 -18.10 -12.76 0.13
CA ALA A 96 -18.74 -11.51 0.53
C ALA A 96 -18.42 -10.40 -0.48
N ASP A 97 -19.43 -9.62 -0.83
CA ASP A 97 -19.27 -8.42 -1.64
C ASP A 97 -18.92 -7.24 -0.75
N ILE A 98 -17.76 -6.64 -0.97
CA ILE A 98 -17.28 -5.49 -0.20
C ILE A 98 -17.85 -4.22 -0.81
N GLY A 99 -18.69 -3.54 -0.02
CA GLY A 99 -19.38 -2.33 -0.42
C GLY A 99 -18.63 -1.06 -0.03
N LEU A 100 -19.36 0.04 -0.05
CA LEU A 100 -18.88 1.37 0.31
C LEU A 100 -19.32 1.74 1.73
N LEU A 101 -18.56 2.62 2.38
CA LEU A 101 -18.98 3.27 3.63
C LEU A 101 -20.22 4.15 3.41
N THR A 102 -20.27 4.84 2.27
CA THR A 102 -21.39 5.66 1.80
C THR A 102 -21.39 5.70 0.28
N ALA A 103 -22.54 5.98 -0.35
CA ALA A 103 -22.62 6.18 -1.80
C ALA A 103 -21.58 7.21 -2.30
N GLY A 104 -20.90 6.88 -3.39
CA GLY A 104 -19.83 7.70 -3.98
C GLY A 104 -18.54 7.77 -3.15
N GLY A 105 -18.45 7.03 -2.04
CA GLY A 105 -17.36 7.10 -1.08
C GLY A 105 -16.27 6.04 -1.26
N TYR A 106 -15.68 5.62 -0.14
CA TYR A 106 -14.57 4.66 -0.08
C TYR A 106 -15.04 3.26 0.32
N ALA A 107 -14.23 2.25 -0.01
CA ALA A 107 -14.47 0.86 0.34
C ALA A 107 -14.64 0.68 1.87
N ASN A 108 -15.52 -0.23 2.26
CA ASN A 108 -15.68 -0.60 3.66
C ASN A 108 -14.66 -1.68 4.07
N ALA A 109 -13.41 -1.27 4.31
CA ALA A 109 -12.35 -2.21 4.69
C ALA A 109 -12.68 -3.01 5.98
N ALA A 110 -13.43 -2.42 6.93
CA ALA A 110 -13.86 -3.11 8.14
C ALA A 110 -14.79 -4.30 7.85
N GLN A 111 -15.57 -4.23 6.76
CA GLN A 111 -16.37 -5.37 6.29
C GLN A 111 -15.48 -6.53 5.83
N GLN A 112 -14.43 -6.23 5.07
CA GLN A 112 -13.45 -7.25 4.66
C GLN A 112 -12.72 -7.81 5.88
N ASP A 113 -12.20 -6.96 6.76
CA ASP A 113 -11.46 -7.37 7.96
C ASP A 113 -12.28 -8.33 8.82
N GLY A 114 -13.55 -7.99 9.06
CA GLY A 114 -14.46 -8.85 9.81
C GLY A 114 -14.79 -10.16 9.08
N PHE A 115 -14.94 -10.11 7.75
CA PHE A 115 -15.23 -11.30 6.96
C PHE A 115 -14.03 -12.24 6.82
N CYS A 116 -12.82 -11.70 6.77
CA CYS A 116 -11.56 -12.44 6.58
C CYS A 116 -10.84 -12.70 7.91
N ALA A 117 -11.49 -12.46 9.05
CA ALA A 117 -10.88 -12.68 10.35
C ALA A 117 -10.46 -14.15 10.55
N ASN A 118 -9.22 -14.38 10.97
CA ASN A 118 -8.62 -15.71 11.25
C ASN A 118 -8.50 -16.64 10.04
N THR A 119 -8.44 -16.09 8.84
CA THR A 119 -8.31 -16.80 7.56
C THR A 119 -7.74 -15.81 6.55
N THR A 120 -7.50 -16.24 5.34
CA THR A 120 -7.32 -15.34 4.21
C THR A 120 -8.49 -15.36 3.26
N CYS A 121 -8.49 -14.35 2.42
CA CYS A 121 -9.48 -14.10 1.41
C CYS A 121 -8.77 -13.82 0.10
N SER A 122 -9.22 -14.41 -1.00
CA SER A 122 -8.83 -13.96 -2.33
C SER A 122 -9.88 -13.00 -2.88
N ILE A 123 -9.46 -11.97 -3.61
CA ILE A 123 -10.35 -11.14 -4.42
C ILE A 123 -10.79 -11.99 -5.61
N SER A 124 -12.00 -12.51 -5.57
CA SER A 124 -12.54 -13.41 -6.59
C SER A 124 -13.21 -12.69 -7.75
N LYS A 125 -13.52 -11.39 -7.57
CA LYS A 125 -14.13 -10.55 -8.59
C LYS A 125 -13.87 -9.07 -8.30
N VAL A 126 -13.61 -8.27 -9.33
CA VAL A 126 -13.64 -6.80 -9.26
C VAL A 126 -14.86 -6.32 -10.04
N TYR A 127 -15.80 -5.66 -9.37
CA TYR A 127 -17.04 -5.23 -10.01
C TYR A 127 -16.81 -4.03 -10.93
N ASP A 128 -17.46 -4.04 -12.09
CA ASP A 128 -17.64 -2.87 -12.92
C ASP A 128 -18.78 -2.01 -12.35
N GLN A 129 -18.46 -0.78 -12.00
CA GLN A 129 -19.41 0.17 -11.42
C GLN A 129 -20.38 0.76 -12.45
N THR A 130 -20.14 0.55 -13.75
CA THR A 130 -21.10 0.94 -14.78
C THR A 130 -22.32 0.01 -14.77
N SER A 131 -23.40 0.41 -15.45
CA SER A 131 -24.57 -0.45 -15.65
C SER A 131 -24.31 -1.64 -16.58
N ARG A 132 -23.09 -1.79 -17.11
CA ARG A 132 -22.73 -2.82 -18.08
C ARG A 132 -22.24 -4.11 -17.42
N HIS A 133 -21.79 -4.03 -16.18
CA HIS A 133 -21.28 -5.16 -15.41
C HIS A 133 -20.18 -5.93 -16.17
N ASN A 134 -19.24 -5.18 -16.75
CA ASN A 134 -18.01 -5.72 -17.33
C ASN A 134 -17.03 -6.17 -16.23
N ASP A 135 -17.53 -6.93 -15.26
CA ASP A 135 -16.79 -7.39 -14.08
C ASP A 135 -15.55 -8.20 -14.47
N LEU A 136 -14.49 -8.07 -13.67
CA LEU A 136 -13.24 -8.80 -13.87
C LEU A 136 -13.14 -9.99 -12.91
N PHE A 137 -12.60 -11.10 -13.42
CA PHE A 137 -12.44 -12.37 -12.71
C PHE A 137 -11.04 -12.92 -12.95
N PRO A 138 -10.49 -13.78 -12.07
CA PRO A 138 -9.27 -14.51 -12.38
C PRO A 138 -9.33 -15.17 -13.77
N GLY A 139 -8.33 -14.87 -14.61
CA GLY A 139 -8.31 -15.24 -16.02
C GLY A 139 -8.12 -16.74 -16.25
N PRO A 140 -8.69 -17.30 -17.33
CA PRO A 140 -8.35 -18.65 -17.77
C PRO A 140 -6.91 -18.73 -18.28
N ALA A 141 -6.34 -19.93 -18.37
CA ALA A 141 -5.04 -20.11 -19.00
C ALA A 141 -5.06 -19.62 -20.45
N GLY A 142 -4.03 -18.86 -20.83
CA GLY A 142 -3.80 -18.41 -22.20
C GLY A 142 -2.69 -19.14 -22.92
N THR A 143 -2.13 -18.51 -23.94
CA THR A 143 -1.07 -19.09 -24.80
C THR A 143 0.35 -18.85 -24.30
N ALA A 144 0.59 -17.93 -23.36
CA ALA A 144 1.93 -17.57 -22.89
C ALA A 144 2.13 -17.53 -21.35
N GLY A 145 1.08 -17.75 -20.56
CA GLY A 145 1.13 -17.71 -19.10
C GLY A 145 1.56 -19.01 -18.41
N MET A 146 1.64 -18.97 -17.08
CA MET A 146 1.91 -20.12 -16.19
C MET A 146 0.71 -21.06 -15.97
N GLY A 147 -0.43 -20.78 -16.61
CA GLY A 147 -1.70 -21.44 -16.33
C GLY A 147 -2.80 -20.42 -16.12
N ALA A 148 -3.91 -20.86 -15.53
CA ALA A 148 -4.99 -19.96 -15.14
C ALA A 148 -4.53 -19.03 -14.01
N ASP A 149 -5.01 -17.80 -14.03
CA ASP A 149 -4.68 -16.84 -13.00
C ASP A 149 -5.40 -17.16 -11.69
N ARG A 150 -4.82 -16.70 -10.59
CA ARG A 150 -5.47 -16.68 -9.27
C ARG A 150 -5.93 -15.28 -8.91
N GLY A 151 -6.93 -15.19 -8.03
CA GLY A 151 -7.29 -13.94 -7.39
C GLY A 151 -6.19 -13.52 -6.41
N ALA A 152 -5.92 -12.21 -6.35
CA ALA A 152 -5.01 -11.60 -5.38
C ALA A 152 -5.49 -11.88 -3.96
N ASP A 153 -4.57 -12.02 -2.99
CA ASP A 153 -4.97 -11.99 -1.58
C ASP A 153 -5.53 -10.59 -1.25
N ALA A 154 -6.71 -10.57 -0.63
CA ALA A 154 -7.44 -9.35 -0.34
C ALA A 154 -6.81 -8.54 0.79
N GLY A 155 -6.06 -9.19 1.68
CA GLY A 155 -5.30 -8.55 2.75
C GLY A 155 -3.94 -7.99 2.29
N GLU A 156 -3.50 -8.40 1.10
CA GLU A 156 -2.12 -8.24 0.60
C GLU A 156 -1.64 -6.79 0.53
N LEU A 157 -2.53 -5.82 0.40
CA LEU A 157 -2.08 -4.43 0.40
C LEU A 157 -3.14 -3.50 0.98
N SER A 158 -2.96 -3.12 2.24
CA SER A 158 -3.72 -2.03 2.84
C SER A 158 -3.02 -0.69 2.65
N VAL A 159 -3.78 0.30 2.19
CA VAL A 159 -3.35 1.70 2.08
C VAL A 159 -4.44 2.61 2.63
N THR A 160 -4.18 3.91 2.65
CA THR A 160 -5.19 4.91 3.00
C THR A 160 -5.63 5.68 1.76
N ALA A 161 -6.94 5.85 1.60
CA ALA A 161 -7.56 6.71 0.59
C ALA A 161 -8.63 7.58 1.25
N GLY A 162 -8.50 8.90 1.13
CA GLY A 162 -9.42 9.85 1.77
C GLY A 162 -9.42 9.80 3.29
N GLY A 163 -8.33 9.34 3.92
CA GLY A 163 -8.27 9.07 5.36
C GLY A 163 -8.96 7.77 5.80
N HIS A 164 -9.36 6.91 4.86
CA HIS A 164 -9.95 5.61 5.14
C HIS A 164 -8.99 4.49 4.76
N LYS A 165 -8.88 3.47 5.60
CA LYS A 165 -8.25 2.20 5.24
C LYS A 165 -8.99 1.59 4.05
N VAL A 166 -8.25 1.19 3.02
CA VAL A 166 -8.73 0.50 1.83
C VAL A 166 -7.71 -0.54 1.38
N TYR A 167 -8.10 -1.43 0.48
CA TYR A 167 -7.22 -2.46 -0.07
C TYR A 167 -6.96 -2.25 -1.56
N GLY A 168 -5.70 -2.31 -1.97
CA GLY A 168 -5.30 -2.39 -3.38
C GLY A 168 -5.24 -3.84 -3.85
N ILE A 169 -5.18 -4.04 -5.16
CA ILE A 169 -4.92 -5.35 -5.76
C ILE A 169 -3.42 -5.49 -5.94
N TRP A 170 -2.79 -6.30 -5.11
CA TRP A 170 -1.40 -6.69 -5.29
C TRP A 170 -1.31 -7.81 -6.33
N ILE A 171 -0.50 -7.59 -7.37
CA ILE A 171 -0.34 -8.50 -8.50
C ILE A 171 1.09 -9.03 -8.44
N SER A 172 1.21 -10.30 -8.09
CA SER A 172 2.39 -11.13 -8.21
C SER A 172 2.28 -12.05 -9.44
N PRO A 173 3.36 -12.74 -9.84
CA PRO A 173 3.29 -13.67 -10.96
C PRO A 173 2.17 -14.71 -10.77
N GLY A 174 1.30 -14.83 -11.77
CA GLY A 174 0.13 -15.70 -11.79
C GLY A 174 -1.14 -15.08 -11.18
N VAL A 175 -1.08 -13.86 -10.65
CA VAL A 175 -2.28 -13.06 -10.31
C VAL A 175 -2.68 -12.26 -11.54
N GLY A 176 -3.97 -12.25 -11.86
CA GLY A 176 -4.48 -11.59 -13.07
C GLY A 176 -5.99 -11.61 -13.11
N TYR A 177 -6.58 -10.65 -13.81
CA TYR A 177 -8.03 -10.60 -13.99
C TYR A 177 -8.40 -10.24 -15.42
N ARG A 178 -9.56 -10.74 -15.86
CA ARG A 178 -10.09 -10.49 -17.19
C ARG A 178 -11.62 -10.52 -17.21
N SER A 179 -12.21 -9.81 -18.17
CA SER A 179 -13.64 -9.93 -18.50
C SER A 179 -13.93 -11.25 -19.23
N HIS A 180 -15.15 -11.77 -19.10
CA HIS A 180 -15.55 -12.95 -19.87
C HIS A 180 -15.78 -12.61 -21.34
N GLY A 181 -14.77 -12.80 -22.18
CA GLY A 181 -14.87 -12.44 -23.60
C GLY A 181 -14.83 -10.93 -23.83
N ALA A 182 -15.34 -10.53 -25.00
CA ALA A 182 -15.54 -9.13 -25.33
C ALA A 182 -16.56 -8.49 -24.38
N ALA A 183 -16.15 -7.42 -23.71
CA ALA A 183 -16.96 -6.66 -22.79
C ALA A 183 -17.97 -5.76 -23.52
N SER A 184 -19.08 -5.44 -22.86
CA SER A 184 -20.11 -4.60 -23.46
C SER A 184 -19.62 -3.17 -23.64
N GLY A 185 -19.68 -2.65 -24.86
CA GLY A 185 -19.45 -1.22 -25.15
C GLY A 185 -18.00 -0.76 -25.15
N THR A 186 -17.04 -1.65 -24.88
CA THR A 186 -15.60 -1.39 -25.13
C THR A 186 -15.35 -1.16 -26.62
N ALA A 187 -14.29 -0.41 -26.93
CA ALA A 187 -13.94 -0.11 -28.30
C ALA A 187 -13.50 -1.38 -29.04
N VAL A 188 -13.92 -1.51 -30.29
CA VAL A 188 -13.51 -2.60 -31.18
C VAL A 188 -13.22 -2.07 -32.57
N ASN A 189 -12.38 -2.77 -33.33
CA ASN A 189 -12.16 -2.52 -34.76
C ASN A 189 -11.80 -1.05 -35.09
N GLY A 190 -10.85 -0.47 -34.36
CA GLY A 190 -10.34 0.87 -34.60
C GLY A 190 -11.24 1.98 -34.06
N GLN A 191 -12.17 1.67 -33.16
CA GLN A 191 -12.89 2.68 -32.41
C GLN A 191 -11.94 3.40 -31.44
N ALA A 192 -12.26 4.67 -31.16
CA ALA A 192 -11.50 5.47 -30.22
C ALA A 192 -11.86 5.09 -28.78
N GLU A 193 -10.85 5.03 -27.91
CA GLU A 193 -11.00 4.83 -26.48
C GLU A 193 -9.97 5.61 -25.67
N GLY A 194 -10.17 5.60 -24.35
CA GLY A 194 -9.14 5.93 -23.40
C GLY A 194 -9.25 5.07 -22.15
N ALA A 195 -8.12 4.86 -21.49
CA ALA A 195 -8.03 4.17 -20.23
C ALA A 195 -7.11 4.94 -19.27
N TYR A 196 -7.45 4.93 -17.99
CA TYR A 196 -6.49 5.25 -16.94
C TYR A 196 -6.45 4.14 -15.91
N MET A 197 -5.29 4.00 -15.26
CA MET A 197 -5.20 3.33 -13.97
C MET A 197 -4.39 4.16 -12.98
N VAL A 198 -4.76 4.06 -11.71
CA VAL A 198 -3.92 4.41 -10.57
C VAL A 198 -3.27 3.13 -10.08
N ALA A 199 -1.94 3.12 -10.09
CA ALA A 199 -1.13 1.96 -9.78
C ALA A 199 0.09 2.34 -8.93
N SER A 200 0.81 1.34 -8.40
CA SER A 200 2.09 1.60 -7.73
C SER A 200 3.18 1.94 -8.76
N GLY A 201 3.99 2.97 -8.48
CA GLY A 201 5.25 3.19 -9.20
C GLY A 201 6.46 2.57 -8.50
N THR A 202 6.25 1.89 -7.38
CA THR A 202 7.30 1.27 -6.55
C THR A 202 7.19 -0.25 -6.42
N HIS A 203 6.07 -0.84 -6.82
CA HIS A 203 5.87 -2.26 -7.02
C HIS A 203 5.53 -2.50 -8.49
N VAL A 204 6.58 -2.70 -9.29
CA VAL A 204 6.50 -2.87 -10.75
C VAL A 204 7.63 -3.77 -11.20
N GLY A 205 7.31 -4.80 -11.98
CA GLY A 205 8.29 -5.72 -12.55
C GLY A 205 8.81 -5.33 -13.94
N SER A 206 9.59 -6.22 -14.54
CA SER A 206 10.12 -6.10 -15.92
C SER A 206 9.71 -7.27 -16.82
N ALA A 207 8.78 -8.11 -16.38
CA ALA A 207 8.28 -9.23 -17.18
C ALA A 207 7.04 -8.78 -17.97
N CYS A 208 6.51 -9.67 -18.81
CA CYS A 208 5.22 -9.42 -19.46
C CYS A 208 4.08 -10.06 -18.67
N CYS A 209 2.97 -9.35 -18.45
CA CYS A 209 2.81 -7.89 -18.57
C CYS A 209 1.92 -7.38 -17.42
N PHE A 210 2.01 -6.08 -17.09
CA PHE A 210 1.18 -5.46 -16.03
C PHE A 210 0.33 -4.37 -16.68
N ASP A 211 -0.76 -4.83 -17.31
CA ASP A 211 -1.57 -3.99 -18.17
C ASP A 211 -2.97 -3.82 -17.59
N TYR A 212 -3.63 -2.73 -17.98
CA TYR A 212 -5.04 -2.51 -17.77
C TYR A 212 -5.65 -1.87 -19.02
N GLY A 213 -6.67 -2.50 -19.59
CA GLY A 213 -7.38 -1.94 -20.75
C GLY A 213 -7.83 -3.00 -21.73
N ASN A 214 -7.92 -2.59 -23.01
CA ASN A 214 -8.48 -3.40 -24.07
C ASN A 214 -7.52 -4.51 -24.46
N ALA A 215 -8.04 -5.70 -24.65
CA ALA A 215 -7.29 -6.86 -25.10
C ALA A 215 -8.15 -7.77 -25.97
N GLU A 216 -7.55 -8.86 -26.42
CA GLU A 216 -8.26 -9.94 -27.07
C GLU A 216 -9.42 -10.47 -26.22
N ALA A 217 -10.50 -10.83 -26.90
CA ALA A 217 -11.66 -11.44 -26.24
C ALA A 217 -11.31 -12.85 -25.72
N THR A 218 -10.33 -13.51 -26.31
CA THR A 218 -9.77 -14.78 -25.85
C THR A 218 -8.33 -14.59 -25.37
N PRO A 219 -7.84 -15.38 -24.40
CA PRO A 219 -6.50 -15.23 -23.84
C PRO A 219 -5.40 -15.77 -24.80
N ALA A 220 -5.31 -15.19 -25.99
CA ALA A 220 -4.36 -15.57 -27.02
C ALA A 220 -3.95 -14.34 -27.82
N ASP A 221 -2.67 -14.26 -28.16
CA ASP A 221 -2.16 -13.26 -29.10
C ASP A 221 -2.80 -13.48 -30.47
N THR A 222 -3.56 -12.48 -30.92
CA THR A 222 -4.21 -12.49 -32.24
C THR A 222 -3.57 -11.52 -33.24
N GLY A 223 -2.47 -10.89 -32.83
CA GLY A 223 -1.57 -10.10 -33.64
C GLY A 223 -1.60 -8.60 -33.37
N ASN A 224 -0.60 -7.90 -33.93
CA ASN A 224 -0.44 -6.45 -33.87
C ASN A 224 -1.77 -5.67 -33.97
N GLY A 225 -2.03 -4.81 -32.97
CA GLY A 225 -3.17 -3.89 -32.94
C GLY A 225 -4.44 -4.47 -32.32
N HIS A 226 -4.42 -5.70 -31.80
CA HIS A 226 -5.56 -6.35 -31.16
C HIS A 226 -5.71 -6.02 -29.66
N MET A 227 -4.68 -5.42 -29.05
CA MET A 227 -4.73 -4.81 -27.72
C MET A 227 -4.66 -3.28 -27.76
N ASP A 228 -5.14 -2.63 -26.70
CA ASP A 228 -5.03 -1.19 -26.45
C ASP A 228 -5.10 -0.95 -24.93
N ALA A 229 -4.04 -1.36 -24.23
CA ALA A 229 -3.96 -1.37 -22.78
C ALA A 229 -2.86 -0.44 -22.26
N VAL A 230 -3.16 0.30 -21.18
CA VAL A 230 -2.12 1.08 -20.49
C VAL A 230 -1.29 0.14 -19.64
N SER A 231 0.02 0.27 -19.71
CA SER A 231 0.96 -0.55 -18.97
C SER A 231 1.89 0.30 -18.12
N ILE A 232 2.38 -0.27 -17.02
CA ILE A 232 3.50 0.27 -16.25
C ILE A 232 4.54 -0.82 -16.08
N ALA A 233 5.76 -0.59 -16.58
CA ALA A 233 6.83 -1.57 -16.50
C ALA A 233 8.20 -0.93 -16.30
N THR A 234 9.13 -1.69 -15.72
CA THR A 234 10.57 -1.37 -15.75
C THR A 234 11.27 -1.96 -16.96
N THR A 235 10.53 -2.60 -17.85
CA THR A 235 11.02 -3.11 -19.13
C THR A 235 11.32 -1.95 -20.06
N CYS A 236 12.48 -2.00 -20.72
CA CYS A 236 12.79 -1.07 -21.81
C CYS A 236 12.64 -1.80 -23.14
N TYR A 237 11.40 -1.94 -23.62
CA TYR A 237 11.10 -2.75 -24.81
C TYR A 237 11.77 -2.17 -26.07
N PHE A 238 11.76 -0.84 -26.22
CA PHE A 238 12.44 -0.12 -27.30
C PHE A 238 13.58 0.74 -26.76
N ALA A 239 14.77 0.18 -26.70
CA ALA A 239 15.97 0.91 -26.27
C ALA A 239 16.41 1.98 -27.29
N PRO A 240 17.00 3.10 -26.82
CA PRO A 240 17.30 3.44 -25.43
C PRO A 240 16.14 4.14 -24.70
N CYS A 241 15.79 3.67 -23.51
CA CYS A 241 14.88 4.38 -22.60
C CYS A 241 15.64 5.43 -21.79
N SER A 242 14.90 6.42 -21.27
CA SER A 242 15.45 7.53 -20.49
C SER A 242 14.77 7.63 -19.13
N GLY A 243 15.46 8.24 -18.16
CA GLY A 243 14.93 8.40 -16.81
C GLY A 243 15.08 7.13 -15.97
N SER A 244 14.36 7.07 -14.86
CA SER A 244 14.49 6.00 -13.86
C SER A 244 13.43 4.90 -14.00
N GLY A 245 12.44 5.08 -14.88
CA GLY A 245 11.26 4.22 -14.88
C GLY A 245 10.49 4.30 -13.55
N PRO A 246 9.53 3.39 -13.33
CA PRO A 246 8.90 2.57 -14.38
C PRO A 246 8.24 3.48 -15.43
N TRP A 247 8.12 3.00 -16.66
CA TRP A 247 7.55 3.75 -17.78
C TRP A 247 6.07 3.44 -17.93
N VAL A 248 5.26 4.47 -18.19
CA VAL A 248 3.91 4.24 -18.72
C VAL A 248 4.05 3.97 -20.21
N GLU A 249 3.49 2.86 -20.64
CA GLU A 249 3.57 2.33 -22.01
C GLU A 249 2.16 2.00 -22.52
N ALA A 250 2.04 1.79 -23.84
CA ALA A 250 0.86 1.19 -24.44
C ALA A 250 1.21 -0.24 -24.87
N ASP A 251 0.53 -1.23 -24.33
CA ASP A 251 0.50 -2.54 -24.95
C ASP A 251 -0.51 -2.51 -26.11
N LEU A 252 0.02 -2.64 -27.32
CA LEU A 252 -0.78 -2.67 -28.55
C LEU A 252 -0.75 -4.07 -29.20
N GLU A 253 -0.35 -5.10 -28.44
CA GLU A 253 0.00 -6.45 -28.86
C GLU A 253 1.30 -6.50 -29.66
N ASN A 254 2.14 -7.50 -29.34
CA ASN A 254 3.47 -7.74 -29.89
C ASN A 254 4.45 -6.57 -29.73
N GLY A 255 4.15 -5.63 -28.82
CA GLY A 255 5.01 -4.50 -28.51
C GLY A 255 4.49 -3.60 -27.40
N MET A 256 5.41 -3.21 -26.51
CA MET A 256 5.18 -2.22 -25.45
C MET A 256 5.69 -0.85 -25.88
N PHE A 257 4.80 0.03 -26.30
CA PHE A 257 5.14 1.27 -26.98
C PHE A 257 5.16 2.47 -26.04
N GLN A 258 6.31 3.15 -25.95
CA GLN A 258 6.42 4.49 -25.34
C GLN A 258 6.19 5.63 -26.36
N GLY A 259 6.10 5.32 -27.65
CA GLY A 259 5.88 6.22 -28.77
C GLY A 259 5.62 5.45 -30.08
N ASP A 260 6.10 5.93 -31.23
CA ASP A 260 6.05 5.16 -32.49
C ASP A 260 6.97 3.90 -32.44
N ASN A 261 7.55 3.45 -33.55
CA ASN A 261 8.31 2.19 -33.67
C ASN A 261 9.65 2.08 -32.91
N GLY A 262 9.96 2.99 -31.99
CA GLY A 262 11.27 3.08 -31.35
C GLY A 262 11.23 3.80 -30.01
N SER A 263 12.41 4.11 -29.48
CA SER A 263 12.49 4.69 -28.14
C SER A 263 11.91 6.10 -28.07
N ASN A 264 11.28 6.41 -26.93
CA ASN A 264 10.79 7.76 -26.63
C ASN A 264 11.52 8.34 -25.43
N THR A 265 12.60 9.09 -25.69
CA THR A 265 13.41 9.69 -24.62
C THR A 265 12.70 10.81 -23.84
N ALA A 266 11.53 11.29 -24.31
CA ALA A 266 10.70 12.24 -23.56
C ALA A 266 9.96 11.56 -22.40
N ASN A 267 9.67 10.26 -22.52
CA ASN A 267 9.17 9.46 -21.42
C ASN A 267 10.31 9.19 -20.43
N LYS A 268 10.24 9.84 -19.26
CA LYS A 268 11.23 9.64 -18.17
C LYS A 268 10.80 8.60 -17.15
N GLY A 269 9.59 8.05 -17.30
CA GLY A 269 8.95 7.22 -16.30
C GLY A 269 8.47 8.00 -15.09
N ASN A 270 7.86 7.29 -14.15
CA ASN A 270 7.33 7.84 -12.90
C ASN A 270 7.44 6.79 -11.79
N ASN A 271 8.33 7.04 -10.83
CA ASN A 271 8.55 6.21 -9.65
C ASN A 271 7.87 6.76 -8.38
N SER A 272 6.87 7.62 -8.54
CA SER A 272 6.02 8.04 -7.41
C SER A 272 5.34 6.80 -6.81
N THR A 273 5.13 6.80 -5.49
CA THR A 273 4.48 5.67 -4.79
C THR A 273 3.12 5.31 -5.40
N TYR A 274 2.38 6.31 -5.88
CA TYR A 274 1.14 6.16 -6.63
C TYR A 274 1.25 6.93 -7.96
N VAL A 275 1.00 6.23 -9.06
CA VAL A 275 1.11 6.72 -10.43
C VAL A 275 -0.26 6.68 -11.09
N THR A 276 -0.66 7.80 -11.68
CA THR A 276 -1.77 7.84 -12.64
C THR A 276 -1.18 7.63 -14.02
N ALA A 277 -1.50 6.51 -14.65
CA ALA A 277 -1.10 6.16 -16.00
C ALA A 277 -2.31 6.30 -16.93
N VAL A 278 -2.12 6.95 -18.08
CA VAL A 278 -3.20 7.23 -19.03
C VAL A 278 -2.76 6.86 -20.45
N LEU A 279 -3.61 6.11 -21.12
CA LEU A 279 -3.56 5.83 -22.55
C LEU A 279 -4.85 6.33 -23.19
N LYS A 280 -4.74 7.04 -24.31
CA LYS A 280 -5.88 7.25 -25.20
C LYS A 280 -5.50 7.05 -26.64
N ASN A 281 -6.39 6.45 -27.40
CA ASN A 281 -6.12 6.02 -28.75
C ASN A 281 -7.32 6.36 -29.63
N ASN A 282 -7.09 6.96 -30.79
CA ASN A 282 -8.18 7.25 -31.72
C ASN A 282 -8.56 6.01 -32.56
N GLY A 283 -7.82 4.91 -32.42
CA GLY A 283 -8.02 3.63 -33.09
C GLY A 283 -7.66 3.61 -34.57
N GLN A 284 -7.24 4.75 -35.14
CA GLN A 284 -7.06 4.92 -36.58
C GLN A 284 -5.60 5.26 -36.93
N THR A 285 -5.06 6.28 -36.28
CA THR A 285 -3.80 6.91 -36.70
C THR A 285 -2.95 7.46 -35.57
N THR A 286 -3.53 7.78 -34.40
CA THR A 286 -2.82 8.49 -33.33
C THR A 286 -3.24 8.02 -31.96
N TYR A 287 -2.30 8.10 -31.02
CA TYR A 287 -2.53 7.81 -29.62
C TYR A 287 -1.65 8.72 -28.74
N ALA A 288 -1.97 8.79 -27.45
CA ALA A 288 -1.23 9.58 -26.48
C ALA A 288 -1.02 8.80 -25.18
N LEU A 289 0.13 9.04 -24.54
CA LEU A 289 0.52 8.52 -23.24
C LEU A 289 0.79 9.65 -22.28
N LYS A 290 0.21 9.54 -21.08
CA LYS A 290 0.41 10.51 -20.00
C LYS A 290 0.66 9.81 -18.68
N GLY A 291 1.41 10.49 -17.82
CA GLY A 291 1.66 10.05 -16.46
C GLY A 291 1.58 11.21 -15.46
N GLY A 292 1.18 10.91 -14.23
CA GLY A 292 1.17 11.87 -13.12
C GLY A 292 1.37 11.19 -11.78
N ASN A 293 1.79 11.96 -10.77
CA ASN A 293 1.80 11.48 -9.39
C ASN A 293 0.35 11.55 -8.85
N SER A 294 -0.22 10.43 -8.43
CA SER A 294 -1.61 10.41 -7.94
C SER A 294 -1.79 11.11 -6.59
N GLN A 295 -0.71 11.50 -5.93
CA GLN A 295 -0.72 12.24 -4.66
C GLN A 295 -0.57 13.75 -4.86
N SER A 296 -0.11 14.23 -6.02
CA SER A 296 0.08 15.67 -6.28
C SER A 296 0.27 16.02 -7.76
N GLY A 297 -0.04 17.26 -8.11
CA GLY A 297 0.30 17.82 -9.42
C GLY A 297 -0.61 17.37 -10.57
N SER A 298 -0.20 17.71 -11.80
CA SER A 298 -0.94 17.46 -13.03
C SER A 298 -0.36 16.28 -13.82
N LEU A 299 -1.09 15.84 -14.85
CA LEU A 299 -0.55 14.91 -15.85
C LEU A 299 0.55 15.59 -16.68
N THR A 300 1.51 14.78 -17.09
CA THR A 300 2.51 15.12 -18.11
C THR A 300 2.27 14.24 -19.32
N THR A 301 2.15 14.86 -20.50
CA THR A 301 2.09 14.13 -21.77
C THR A 301 3.50 13.74 -22.20
N TRP A 302 3.76 12.45 -22.35
CA TRP A 302 5.05 11.92 -22.83
C TRP A 302 5.01 11.53 -24.29
N TRP A 303 3.84 11.16 -24.79
CA TRP A 303 3.59 10.92 -26.20
C TRP A 303 2.22 11.48 -26.59
N ASP A 304 2.16 12.11 -27.76
CA ASP A 304 0.93 12.49 -28.45
C ASP A 304 1.28 12.54 -29.94
N GLY A 305 0.98 11.46 -30.64
CA GLY A 305 1.55 11.24 -31.95
C GLY A 305 0.97 10.04 -32.68
N ALA A 306 1.65 9.64 -33.76
CA ALA A 306 1.20 8.55 -34.61
C ALA A 306 1.21 7.20 -33.88
N LEU A 307 0.26 6.34 -34.24
CA LEU A 307 0.35 4.90 -33.96
C LEU A 307 1.56 4.30 -34.69
N PRO A 308 2.11 3.18 -34.17
CA PRO A 308 3.22 2.47 -34.78
C PRO A 308 3.03 2.26 -36.29
N THR A 309 4.06 2.57 -37.08
CA THR A 309 3.99 2.41 -38.55
C THR A 309 4.29 0.98 -39.03
N ARG A 310 4.61 0.06 -38.11
CA ARG A 310 4.64 -1.38 -38.39
C ARG A 310 3.25 -1.88 -38.82
N GLY A 311 3.21 -2.91 -39.67
CA GLY A 311 1.92 -3.43 -40.18
C GLY A 311 1.06 -4.01 -39.06
N GLY A 312 -0.25 -3.73 -39.08
CA GLY A 312 -1.24 -4.26 -38.13
C GLY A 312 -1.81 -3.24 -37.13
N TYR A 313 -1.05 -2.21 -36.78
CA TYR A 313 -1.47 -1.20 -35.79
C TYR A 313 -2.37 -0.08 -36.35
N ARG A 314 -2.62 -0.06 -37.67
CA ARG A 314 -3.34 1.04 -38.35
C ARG A 314 -4.26 0.52 -39.46
N PRO A 315 -5.60 0.61 -39.32
CA PRO A 315 -6.30 0.91 -38.06
C PRO A 315 -6.02 -0.16 -37.00
N MET A 316 -6.27 0.16 -35.74
CA MET A 316 -6.30 -0.82 -34.66
C MET A 316 -7.42 -1.85 -34.92
N GLN A 317 -7.28 -3.02 -34.31
CA GLN A 317 -8.19 -4.15 -34.42
C GLN A 317 -8.60 -4.65 -33.02
N GLN A 318 -8.83 -3.71 -32.10
CA GLN A 318 -9.20 -4.05 -30.72
C GLN A 318 -10.40 -5.01 -30.68
N GLU A 319 -10.38 -5.95 -29.74
CA GLU A 319 -11.42 -6.98 -29.64
C GLU A 319 -12.40 -6.75 -28.48
N GLY A 320 -12.09 -5.80 -27.59
CA GLY A 320 -12.99 -5.35 -26.54
C GLY A 320 -12.98 -6.22 -25.29
N GLY A 321 -12.08 -7.20 -25.18
CA GLY A 321 -11.78 -7.83 -23.90
C GLY A 321 -11.17 -6.81 -22.92
N ILE A 322 -11.28 -7.07 -21.63
CA ILE A 322 -10.64 -6.26 -20.59
C ILE A 322 -9.69 -7.15 -19.80
N ILE A 323 -8.47 -6.68 -19.59
CA ILE A 323 -7.48 -7.35 -18.73
C ILE A 323 -7.00 -6.41 -17.63
N LEU A 324 -6.49 -7.01 -16.55
CA LEU A 324 -5.81 -6.37 -15.45
C LEU A 324 -4.68 -7.29 -14.94
N GLY A 325 -3.44 -6.82 -15.00
CA GLY A 325 -2.29 -7.49 -14.39
C GLY A 325 -1.61 -8.57 -15.21
N THR A 326 -2.05 -8.76 -16.45
CA THR A 326 -1.48 -9.71 -17.41
C THR A 326 -1.34 -9.04 -18.77
N GLY A 327 -0.69 -9.71 -19.74
CA GLY A 327 -0.85 -9.43 -21.16
C GLY A 327 -2.15 -10.02 -21.74
N GLY A 328 -2.47 -9.69 -22.99
CA GLY A 328 -3.66 -10.17 -23.70
C GLY A 328 -3.68 -11.69 -23.87
N ASP A 329 -2.52 -12.28 -24.14
CA ASP A 329 -2.28 -13.72 -24.29
C ASP A 329 -2.12 -14.50 -22.96
N ASN A 330 -2.45 -13.84 -21.85
CA ASN A 330 -2.27 -14.32 -20.47
C ASN A 330 -0.81 -14.43 -20.02
N SER A 331 0.13 -13.70 -20.64
CA SER A 331 1.46 -13.47 -20.06
C SER A 331 1.32 -12.86 -18.66
N ASN A 332 1.45 -13.69 -17.63
CA ASN A 332 1.11 -13.37 -16.24
C ASN A 332 2.34 -13.48 -15.33
N TRP A 333 3.51 -13.09 -15.84
CA TRP A 333 4.78 -13.16 -15.11
C TRP A 333 5.17 -11.83 -14.47
N ASN A 334 4.49 -10.74 -14.83
CA ASN A 334 4.81 -9.43 -14.30
C ASN A 334 4.21 -9.21 -12.92
N MET A 335 4.64 -8.10 -12.31
CA MET A 335 4.24 -7.69 -10.98
C MET A 335 3.75 -6.24 -11.03
N GLY A 336 2.78 -5.93 -10.19
CA GLY A 336 2.21 -4.59 -10.11
C GLY A 336 1.24 -4.42 -8.95
N THR A 337 0.71 -3.22 -8.80
CA THR A 337 -0.38 -2.96 -7.87
C THR A 337 -1.39 -2.04 -8.52
N PHE A 338 -2.66 -2.39 -8.44
CA PHE A 338 -3.78 -1.62 -8.97
C PHE A 338 -4.69 -1.10 -7.84
N PHE A 339 -5.19 0.14 -7.96
CA PHE A 339 -6.11 0.73 -6.99
C PHE A 339 -7.46 1.09 -7.61
N GLU A 340 -7.43 1.75 -8.77
CA GLU A 340 -8.61 2.14 -9.53
C GLU A 340 -8.27 2.36 -11.00
N GLY A 341 -9.24 2.19 -11.90
CA GLY A 341 -9.07 2.45 -13.31
C GLY A 341 -10.39 2.40 -14.06
N VAL A 342 -10.44 3.03 -15.22
CA VAL A 342 -11.62 3.03 -16.10
C VAL A 342 -11.21 2.86 -17.55
N MET A 343 -12.15 2.37 -18.36
CA MET A 343 -12.11 2.46 -19.82
C MET A 343 -13.28 3.32 -20.27
N VAL A 344 -13.05 4.19 -21.24
CA VAL A 344 -14.06 5.09 -21.81
C VAL A 344 -14.17 4.91 -23.32
N ILE A 345 -15.36 5.12 -23.87
CA ILE A 345 -15.59 5.12 -25.31
C ILE A 345 -15.44 6.54 -25.88
N GLY A 346 -14.76 6.67 -27.01
CA GLY A 346 -14.37 7.95 -27.61
C GLY A 346 -12.98 8.41 -27.17
N TYR A 347 -12.46 9.48 -27.81
CA TYR A 347 -11.13 10.03 -27.52
C TYR A 347 -11.20 11.15 -26.47
N PRO A 348 -10.75 10.94 -25.23
CA PRO A 348 -10.94 11.93 -24.16
C PRO A 348 -10.14 13.20 -24.39
N THR A 349 -10.75 14.33 -24.03
CA THR A 349 -10.04 15.62 -24.08
C THR A 349 -9.03 15.72 -22.93
N ASP A 350 -7.94 16.45 -23.16
CA ASP A 350 -6.93 16.76 -22.14
C ASP A 350 -7.53 17.42 -20.91
N ALA A 351 -8.56 18.26 -21.09
CA ALA A 351 -9.26 18.90 -19.99
C ALA A 351 -9.98 17.89 -19.09
N ALA A 352 -10.61 16.87 -19.68
CA ALA A 352 -11.27 15.80 -18.93
C ALA A 352 -10.26 14.97 -18.13
N GLU A 353 -9.17 14.54 -18.76
CA GLU A 353 -8.11 13.77 -18.08
C GLU A 353 -7.44 14.57 -16.96
N ASN A 354 -7.20 15.87 -17.16
CA ASN A 354 -6.66 16.74 -16.12
C ASN A 354 -7.63 16.93 -14.94
N ALA A 355 -8.95 16.99 -15.21
CA ALA A 355 -9.96 17.04 -14.17
C ALA A 355 -10.04 15.71 -13.38
N VAL A 356 -9.91 14.57 -14.07
CA VAL A 356 -9.81 13.24 -13.44
C VAL A 356 -8.56 13.15 -12.57
N GLN A 357 -7.40 13.60 -13.06
CA GLN A 357 -6.17 13.67 -12.26
C GLN A 357 -6.34 14.54 -11.02
N ALA A 358 -6.99 15.71 -11.13
CA ALA A 358 -7.26 16.57 -9.97
C ALA A 358 -8.18 15.87 -8.95
N ASN A 359 -9.18 15.11 -9.42
CA ASN A 359 -10.01 14.26 -8.56
C ASN A 359 -9.17 13.17 -7.86
N ILE A 360 -8.30 12.47 -8.59
CA ILE A 360 -7.40 11.44 -8.02
C ILE A 360 -6.49 12.05 -6.95
N VAL A 361 -5.84 13.20 -7.23
CA VAL A 361 -5.01 13.91 -6.25
C VAL A 361 -5.79 14.28 -4.99
N SER A 362 -7.06 14.66 -5.15
CA SER A 362 -7.92 15.01 -4.01
C SER A 362 -8.24 13.83 -3.08
N VAL A 363 -8.03 12.58 -3.53
CA VAL A 363 -8.17 11.39 -2.69
C VAL A 363 -7.13 11.38 -1.58
N GLY A 364 -5.92 11.88 -1.83
CA GLY A 364 -4.83 11.82 -0.87
C GLY A 364 -4.42 10.38 -0.53
N TYR A 365 -4.17 9.55 -1.54
CA TYR A 365 -3.62 8.21 -1.34
C TYR A 365 -2.32 8.28 -0.49
N SER A 366 -2.19 7.40 0.50
CA SER A 366 -1.00 7.31 1.35
C SER A 366 -0.77 5.89 1.87
N GLY A 367 0.44 5.60 2.32
CA GLY A 367 0.90 4.25 2.66
C GLY A 367 1.91 3.72 1.63
N GLN A 368 2.68 2.71 2.02
CA GLN A 368 3.63 2.04 1.13
C GLN A 368 2.86 1.13 0.15
N THR A 369 3.36 1.03 -1.09
CA THR A 369 2.71 0.22 -2.14
C THR A 369 3.58 -0.91 -2.65
N ASN A 370 4.76 -1.09 -2.04
CA ASN A 370 5.75 -2.12 -2.37
C ASN A 370 6.05 -3.07 -1.21
N VAL A 371 5.13 -3.15 -0.25
CA VAL A 371 5.24 -4.03 0.91
C VAL A 371 3.91 -4.79 1.06
N PRO A 372 3.88 -6.11 0.81
CA PRO A 372 2.68 -6.90 0.96
C PRO A 372 2.29 -7.11 2.45
N ASN A 373 0.99 -7.09 2.75
CA ASN A 373 0.31 -7.35 4.03
C ASN A 373 0.83 -6.53 5.22
N GLY A 374 1.38 -5.35 4.97
CA GLY A 374 2.05 -4.58 6.00
C GLY A 374 3.43 -5.19 6.34
N PRO A 375 3.79 -5.44 7.60
CA PRO A 375 5.17 -5.54 8.06
C PRO A 375 5.73 -6.96 7.87
N GLN A 376 5.50 -7.55 6.71
CA GLN A 376 6.13 -8.81 6.38
C GLN A 376 7.62 -8.62 6.16
N GLY A 377 8.36 -9.68 6.41
CA GLY A 377 9.76 -9.74 6.04
C GLY A 377 10.23 -11.17 5.95
N THR A 378 11.47 -11.31 5.53
CA THR A 378 12.00 -12.63 5.24
C THR A 378 12.36 -13.40 6.50
N ILE A 379 12.26 -14.73 6.43
CA ILE A 379 12.95 -15.59 7.39
C ILE A 379 14.32 -15.91 6.77
N GLY A 380 15.33 -15.13 7.13
CA GLY A 380 16.70 -15.39 6.70
C GLY A 380 17.21 -16.70 7.30
N GLY A 381 17.92 -17.51 6.53
CA GLY A 381 18.37 -18.84 6.90
C GLY A 381 19.84 -19.11 6.55
N PRO A 382 20.29 -20.37 6.71
CA PRO A 382 21.66 -20.78 6.44
C PRO A 382 22.11 -20.41 5.02
N GLY A 383 23.36 -19.94 4.89
CA GLY A 383 23.92 -19.53 3.59
C GLY A 383 23.42 -18.17 3.06
N GLY A 384 22.68 -17.41 3.85
CA GLY A 384 22.10 -16.12 3.42
C GLY A 384 20.88 -16.29 2.52
N GLN A 385 20.31 -17.50 2.47
CA GLN A 385 19.06 -17.82 1.79
C GLN A 385 17.86 -17.43 2.65
N CYS A 386 16.66 -17.44 2.07
CA CYS A 386 15.40 -17.18 2.75
C CYS A 386 14.54 -18.45 2.80
N ALA A 387 13.73 -18.60 3.85
CA ALA A 387 12.67 -19.60 3.86
C ALA A 387 11.61 -19.20 2.83
N ASP A 388 11.25 -20.15 1.98
CA ASP A 388 10.58 -19.96 0.70
C ASP A 388 9.52 -21.05 0.54
N VAL A 389 8.32 -20.70 0.09
CA VAL A 389 7.30 -21.69 -0.28
C VAL A 389 7.49 -22.05 -1.75
N ALA A 390 7.83 -23.32 -2.03
CA ALA A 390 8.09 -23.77 -3.39
C ALA A 390 6.91 -23.56 -4.35
N ALA A 391 7.26 -23.35 -5.62
CA ALA A 391 6.37 -23.11 -6.76
C ALA A 391 5.70 -21.73 -6.75
N ASP A 392 6.54 -20.69 -6.60
CA ASP A 392 6.30 -19.27 -6.88
C ASP A 392 4.85 -18.85 -6.55
N ASP A 393 4.59 -18.61 -5.26
CA ASP A 393 3.37 -17.98 -4.75
C ASP A 393 2.05 -18.75 -4.98
N THR A 394 2.08 -20.03 -5.37
CA THR A 394 0.84 -20.82 -5.58
C THR A 394 0.05 -21.09 -4.29
N GLY A 395 0.69 -20.95 -3.12
CA GLY A 395 0.02 -20.91 -1.83
C GLY A 395 -0.99 -22.02 -1.60
N VAL A 396 -0.63 -23.29 -1.82
CA VAL A 396 -1.54 -24.42 -1.55
C VAL A 396 -1.13 -25.19 -0.29
N ASN A 397 -2.10 -25.86 0.34
CA ASN A 397 -1.80 -26.79 1.43
C ASN A 397 -0.86 -27.90 0.95
N GLY A 398 0.20 -28.13 1.73
CA GLY A 398 1.23 -29.11 1.41
C GLY A 398 2.37 -28.57 0.53
N ALA A 399 2.32 -27.29 0.15
CA ALA A 399 3.42 -26.67 -0.57
C ALA A 399 4.70 -26.73 0.28
N ALA A 400 5.82 -26.97 -0.41
CA ALA A 400 7.06 -27.26 0.25
C ALA A 400 7.79 -25.99 0.70
N VAL A 401 7.90 -25.75 2.00
CA VAL A 401 8.86 -24.79 2.55
C VAL A 401 10.33 -25.25 2.40
N GLN A 402 11.16 -24.45 1.76
CA GLN A 402 12.53 -24.72 1.37
C GLN A 402 13.44 -23.50 1.60
N LEU A 403 14.73 -23.65 1.30
CA LEU A 403 15.64 -22.51 1.14
C LEU A 403 15.73 -22.08 -0.33
N TRP A 404 15.69 -20.77 -0.54
CA TRP A 404 15.91 -20.15 -1.84
C TRP A 404 16.62 -18.81 -1.70
N ASN A 405 17.14 -18.27 -2.80
CA ASN A 405 17.72 -16.93 -2.79
C ASN A 405 16.66 -15.90 -2.38
N CYS A 406 17.02 -14.99 -1.47
CA CYS A 406 16.12 -13.95 -1.00
C CYS A 406 15.68 -13.02 -2.13
N GLN A 407 14.37 -12.78 -2.24
CA GLN A 407 13.75 -11.93 -3.25
C GLN A 407 12.88 -10.87 -2.55
N SER A 408 12.93 -9.62 -3.02
CA SER A 408 12.30 -8.48 -2.34
C SER A 408 10.79 -8.38 -2.48
N TYR A 409 10.18 -9.12 -3.41
CA TYR A 409 8.76 -9.01 -3.73
C TYR A 409 8.06 -10.38 -3.85
N ALA A 410 8.76 -11.47 -3.53
CA ALA A 410 8.22 -12.82 -3.63
C ALA A 410 7.34 -13.09 -2.40
N GLU A 411 6.03 -13.22 -2.60
CA GLU A 411 5.07 -13.34 -1.49
C GLU A 411 5.42 -14.56 -0.63
N ASP A 412 5.78 -15.67 -1.29
CA ASP A 412 6.23 -16.94 -0.72
C ASP A 412 7.49 -16.88 0.18
N GLN A 413 8.20 -15.74 0.20
CA GLN A 413 9.33 -15.48 1.09
C GLN A 413 9.04 -14.40 2.14
N HIS A 414 7.89 -13.74 2.08
CA HIS A 414 7.49 -12.70 3.01
C HIS A 414 6.54 -13.27 4.05
N TRP A 415 7.04 -13.33 5.28
CA TRP A 415 6.34 -13.93 6.40
C TRP A 415 5.86 -12.83 7.33
N THR A 416 4.71 -13.04 7.96
CA THR A 416 4.16 -12.25 9.07
C THR A 416 4.37 -13.03 10.35
N HIS A 417 4.94 -12.39 11.37
CA HIS A 417 4.98 -13.00 12.69
C HIS A 417 3.72 -12.63 13.49
N ASN A 418 2.80 -13.58 13.59
CA ASN A 418 1.52 -13.38 14.24
C ASN A 418 1.64 -13.43 15.76
N ALA A 419 0.86 -12.62 16.47
CA ALA A 419 0.82 -12.60 17.95
C ALA A 419 0.45 -13.96 18.59
N ASN A 420 -0.14 -14.87 17.82
CA ASN A 420 -0.42 -16.24 18.26
C ASN A 420 0.80 -17.18 18.14
N GLY A 421 1.98 -16.66 17.79
CA GLY A 421 3.24 -17.39 17.61
C GLY A 421 3.36 -18.16 16.30
N SER A 422 2.47 -17.94 15.31
CA SER A 422 2.61 -18.53 13.98
C SER A 422 3.33 -17.60 13.02
N LEU A 423 4.01 -18.17 12.03
CA LEU A 423 4.61 -17.44 10.91
C LEU A 423 3.74 -17.68 9.69
N GLY A 424 3.15 -16.63 9.14
CA GLY A 424 2.20 -16.72 8.03
C GLY A 424 2.69 -16.10 6.74
N THR A 425 2.42 -16.70 5.59
CA THR A 425 2.69 -16.17 4.24
C THR A 425 1.62 -16.71 3.29
N ILE A 426 1.28 -15.97 2.23
CA ILE A 426 0.26 -16.33 1.21
C ILE A 426 -1.00 -16.99 1.82
N GLY A 427 -1.40 -16.39 2.93
CA GLY A 427 -2.55 -16.76 3.74
C GLY A 427 -2.55 -18.06 4.50
N ARG A 428 -1.38 -18.66 4.70
CA ARG A 428 -1.17 -19.92 5.41
C ARG A 428 0.00 -19.82 6.36
N CYS A 429 0.20 -20.85 7.17
CA CYS A 429 1.18 -20.87 8.23
C CYS A 429 2.33 -21.85 7.92
N LEU A 430 3.54 -21.50 8.39
CA LEU A 430 4.67 -22.42 8.47
C LEU A 430 4.28 -23.57 9.42
N ASP A 431 4.08 -24.74 8.84
CA ASP A 431 3.51 -25.91 9.51
C ASP A 431 4.52 -27.05 9.58
N ILE A 432 4.40 -27.92 10.59
CA ILE A 432 5.15 -29.18 10.64
C ILE A 432 4.21 -30.30 10.19
N ILE A 433 4.58 -30.98 9.09
CA ILE A 433 3.71 -31.96 8.43
C ILE A 433 3.03 -32.90 9.45
N GLY A 434 1.70 -32.90 9.43
CA GLY A 434 0.86 -33.77 10.26
C GLY A 434 1.01 -33.53 11.75
N ASN A 435 1.44 -32.32 12.16
CA ASN A 435 1.73 -31.95 13.54
C ASN A 435 2.81 -32.86 14.18
N GLY A 436 3.73 -33.39 13.36
CA GLY A 436 4.74 -34.36 13.78
C GLY A 436 5.75 -33.78 14.78
N THR A 437 6.38 -34.67 15.55
CA THR A 437 7.39 -34.27 16.56
C THR A 437 8.73 -34.98 16.39
N ALA A 438 8.90 -35.85 15.39
CA ALA A 438 10.12 -36.61 15.21
C ALA A 438 11.22 -35.79 14.49
N ASN A 439 12.48 -36.11 14.76
CA ASN A 439 13.59 -35.61 13.94
C ASN A 439 13.38 -36.01 12.47
N GLY A 440 13.57 -35.06 11.56
CA GLY A 440 13.42 -35.35 10.14
C GLY A 440 12.05 -35.03 9.56
N THR A 441 11.04 -34.71 10.38
CA THR A 441 9.74 -34.27 9.87
C THR A 441 9.91 -32.96 9.11
N ASN A 442 9.53 -32.95 7.83
CA ASN A 442 9.59 -31.74 7.01
C ASN A 442 8.59 -30.69 7.51
N VAL A 443 8.83 -29.43 7.19
CA VAL A 443 7.84 -28.35 7.36
C VAL A 443 7.03 -28.17 6.08
N GLU A 444 5.87 -27.55 6.07
CA GLU A 444 5.07 -27.26 4.87
C GLU A 444 4.31 -25.94 5.04
N LEU A 445 3.70 -25.47 3.97
CA LEU A 445 2.69 -24.43 4.06
C LEU A 445 1.32 -25.08 4.25
N TRP A 446 0.57 -24.65 5.26
CA TRP A 446 -0.76 -25.19 5.55
C TRP A 446 -1.70 -24.13 6.13
N ASP A 447 -2.99 -24.27 5.88
CA ASP A 447 -4.03 -23.42 6.47
C ASP A 447 -3.82 -23.23 7.97
N CYS A 448 -3.84 -21.97 8.40
CA CYS A 448 -3.64 -21.62 9.80
C CYS A 448 -4.80 -22.16 10.64
N ASN A 449 -4.54 -23.21 11.41
CA ASN A 449 -5.54 -23.93 12.21
C ASN A 449 -5.20 -23.90 13.72
N GLY A 450 -4.10 -23.23 14.10
CA GLY A 450 -3.73 -22.96 15.47
C GLY A 450 -3.09 -24.15 16.22
N VAL A 451 -2.81 -25.27 15.55
CA VAL A 451 -2.11 -26.41 16.16
C VAL A 451 -0.69 -26.04 16.58
N GLY A 452 -0.12 -26.82 17.52
CA GLY A 452 1.21 -26.54 18.07
C GLY A 452 2.35 -26.67 17.05
N GLY A 453 2.16 -27.44 15.98
CA GLY A 453 3.08 -27.54 14.85
C GLY A 453 3.25 -26.25 14.05
N GLN A 454 2.31 -25.30 14.19
CA GLN A 454 2.36 -23.98 13.55
C GLN A 454 2.98 -22.90 14.46
N LYS A 455 3.46 -23.28 15.65
CA LYS A 455 3.98 -22.33 16.64
C LYS A 455 5.50 -22.29 16.60
N TRP A 456 6.06 -21.11 16.46
CA TRP A 456 7.49 -20.87 16.33
C TRP A 456 7.91 -19.74 17.26
N VAL A 457 9.08 -19.89 17.88
CA VAL A 457 9.64 -18.92 18.81
C VAL A 457 11.07 -18.65 18.37
N GLN A 458 11.34 -17.40 17.96
CA GLN A 458 12.70 -16.95 17.69
C GLN A 458 13.46 -16.84 19.03
N ARG A 459 14.56 -17.57 19.16
CA ARG A 459 15.41 -17.53 20.35
C ARG A 459 16.62 -16.61 20.14
N ALA A 460 17.17 -16.12 21.25
CA ALA A 460 18.35 -15.25 21.27
C ALA A 460 19.61 -15.89 20.66
N ASP A 461 19.68 -17.22 20.60
CA ASP A 461 20.77 -17.93 19.94
C ASP A 461 20.60 -18.02 18.41
N GLY A 462 19.55 -17.42 17.85
CA GLY A 462 19.24 -17.44 16.43
C GLY A 462 18.50 -18.70 15.98
N SER A 463 18.07 -19.58 16.89
CA SER A 463 17.23 -20.72 16.51
C SER A 463 15.76 -20.36 16.44
N LEU A 464 15.06 -20.93 15.45
CA LEU A 464 13.61 -20.85 15.35
C LEU A 464 13.00 -22.14 15.91
N PHE A 465 12.48 -22.07 17.13
CA PHE A 465 12.10 -23.21 17.94
C PHE A 465 10.60 -23.48 17.87
N ASN A 466 10.21 -24.75 17.73
CA ASN A 466 8.81 -25.17 17.85
C ASN A 466 8.53 -25.76 19.25
N PRO A 467 7.67 -25.12 20.08
CA PRO A 467 7.41 -25.56 21.45
C PRO A 467 6.78 -26.93 21.60
N GLN A 468 5.93 -27.34 20.65
CA GLN A 468 5.25 -28.64 20.72
C GLN A 468 6.22 -29.81 20.54
N SER A 469 7.10 -29.71 19.55
CA SER A 469 8.06 -30.76 19.20
C SER A 469 9.32 -30.74 20.06
N GLY A 470 9.64 -29.61 20.68
CA GLY A 470 10.90 -29.42 21.39
C GLY A 470 12.11 -29.29 20.45
N ARG A 471 11.89 -28.98 19.17
CA ARG A 471 12.91 -28.99 18.10
C ARG A 471 13.03 -27.64 17.40
N CYS A 472 14.08 -27.49 16.61
CA CYS A 472 14.38 -26.27 15.87
C CYS A 472 14.20 -26.49 14.37
N LEU A 473 13.85 -25.42 13.63
CA LEU A 473 13.91 -25.41 12.17
C LEU A 473 15.36 -25.69 11.73
N ASP A 474 15.52 -26.58 10.75
CA ASP A 474 16.79 -27.17 10.37
C ASP A 474 16.91 -27.24 8.85
N SER A 475 18.04 -26.76 8.33
CA SER A 475 18.48 -27.12 6.99
C SER A 475 19.21 -28.48 7.01
N PRO A 476 18.70 -29.51 6.31
CA PRO A 476 19.25 -30.85 6.39
C PRO A 476 20.74 -30.91 6.06
N ASN A 477 21.53 -31.43 7.00
CA ASN A 477 22.98 -31.58 6.87
C ASN A 477 23.73 -30.25 6.59
N GLY A 478 23.12 -29.10 6.90
CA GLY A 478 23.69 -27.78 6.62
C GLY A 478 23.71 -27.42 5.13
N ALA A 479 22.83 -28.01 4.31
CA ALA A 479 22.72 -27.65 2.90
C ALA A 479 22.22 -26.20 2.72
N THR A 480 22.69 -25.53 1.67
CA THR A 480 22.34 -24.12 1.37
C THR A 480 22.09 -23.92 -0.14
N ALA A 481 21.65 -24.97 -0.83
CA ALA A 481 21.31 -24.88 -2.24
C ALA A 481 19.83 -24.49 -2.38
N ASN A 482 19.48 -23.72 -3.41
CA ASN A 482 18.09 -23.48 -3.79
C ASN A 482 17.34 -24.81 -3.92
N GLY A 483 16.16 -24.89 -3.32
CA GLY A 483 15.35 -26.12 -3.28
C GLY A 483 15.62 -27.01 -2.08
N THR A 484 16.48 -26.61 -1.13
CA THR A 484 16.75 -27.40 0.08
C THR A 484 15.51 -27.44 0.97
N ARG A 485 14.83 -28.59 1.03
CA ARG A 485 13.63 -28.80 1.86
C ARG A 485 13.95 -28.63 3.35
N LEU A 486 13.22 -27.75 4.03
CA LEU A 486 13.39 -27.53 5.46
C LEU A 486 12.65 -28.58 6.30
N ARG A 487 13.15 -28.82 7.53
CA ARG A 487 12.62 -29.81 8.47
C ARG A 487 12.79 -29.36 9.92
N ILE A 488 12.28 -30.14 10.86
CA ILE A 488 12.63 -30.02 12.28
C ILE A 488 13.73 -31.02 12.69
N TRP A 489 14.60 -30.57 13.58
CA TRP A 489 15.64 -31.41 14.19
C TRP A 489 15.96 -30.96 15.62
N ASP A 490 16.51 -31.85 16.43
CA ASP A 490 16.97 -31.52 17.77
C ASP A 490 17.90 -30.29 17.73
N CYS A 491 17.62 -29.32 18.60
CA CYS A 491 18.36 -28.07 18.64
C CYS A 491 19.81 -28.34 19.05
N ASN A 492 20.76 -28.08 18.15
CA ASN A 492 22.18 -28.41 18.29
C ASN A 492 23.11 -27.19 18.16
N GLY A 493 22.54 -26.00 17.95
CA GLY A 493 23.27 -24.74 17.89
C GLY A 493 24.12 -24.54 16.62
N SER A 494 24.08 -25.49 15.68
CA SER A 494 24.83 -25.40 14.43
C SER A 494 24.33 -24.26 13.52
N ALA A 495 25.16 -23.89 12.54
CA ALA A 495 24.79 -22.90 11.53
C ALA A 495 23.54 -23.32 10.70
N ALA A 496 23.27 -24.62 10.59
CA ALA A 496 22.12 -25.16 9.88
C ALA A 496 20.76 -24.81 10.52
N GLN A 497 20.78 -24.35 11.78
CA GLN A 497 19.60 -24.01 12.57
C GLN A 497 19.54 -22.51 12.91
N LYS A 498 20.31 -21.68 12.21
CA LYS A 498 20.31 -20.23 12.39
C LYS A 498 19.33 -19.61 11.41
N PHE A 499 18.21 -19.15 11.94
CA PHE A 499 17.17 -18.44 11.20
C PHE A 499 16.89 -17.11 11.89
N ALA A 500 16.61 -16.09 11.09
CA ALA A 500 16.27 -14.75 11.54
C ALA A 500 14.92 -14.37 10.96
N VAL A 501 13.89 -14.37 11.80
CA VAL A 501 12.58 -13.81 11.45
C VAL A 501 12.74 -12.28 11.38
N ASN A 502 12.83 -11.76 10.16
CA ASN A 502 12.85 -10.33 9.89
C ASN A 502 11.44 -9.83 9.54
N ALA A 503 10.40 -10.52 9.99
CA ALA A 503 9.02 -10.07 9.93
C ALA A 503 8.71 -9.18 11.13
N GLY A 504 7.97 -8.11 10.93
CA GLY A 504 7.45 -7.31 12.03
C GLY A 504 6.39 -8.08 12.82
N ALA A 505 6.41 -7.90 14.13
CA ALA A 505 5.41 -8.45 15.04
C ALA A 505 4.81 -7.32 15.90
N PRO A 506 3.54 -7.41 16.29
CA PRO A 506 3.01 -6.50 17.29
C PRO A 506 3.77 -6.65 18.61
N VAL A 507 4.21 -5.53 19.19
CA VAL A 507 4.81 -5.54 20.53
C VAL A 507 3.70 -5.38 21.55
N ILE A 508 3.27 -6.50 22.15
CA ILE A 508 2.14 -6.51 23.07
C ILE A 508 2.58 -5.93 24.41
N GLY A 509 2.00 -4.78 24.75
CA GLY A 509 2.22 -4.03 25.97
C GLY A 509 1.15 -4.26 27.05
N PRO A 510 1.17 -3.42 28.10
CA PRO A 510 0.24 -3.50 29.22
C PRO A 510 -1.24 -3.42 28.78
N GLY A 511 -2.08 -4.24 29.38
CA GLY A 511 -3.52 -4.30 29.06
C GLY A 511 -3.87 -5.00 27.74
N GLY A 512 -2.89 -5.64 27.08
CA GLY A 512 -3.08 -6.28 25.78
C GLY A 512 -3.13 -5.29 24.60
N ALA A 513 -2.75 -4.02 24.85
CA ALA A 513 -2.56 -3.01 23.82
C ALA A 513 -1.20 -3.23 23.11
N CYS A 514 -1.05 -2.68 21.92
CA CYS A 514 0.18 -2.75 21.13
C CYS A 514 0.98 -1.45 21.26
N ALA A 515 2.31 -1.57 21.23
CA ALA A 515 3.17 -0.40 21.00
C ALA A 515 2.93 0.11 19.57
N ASP A 516 2.53 1.36 19.47
CA ASP A 516 1.90 1.96 18.29
C ASP A 516 2.59 3.28 17.95
N VAL A 517 2.89 3.52 16.68
CA VAL A 517 3.32 4.84 16.21
C VAL A 517 2.07 5.68 15.94
N ALA A 518 1.92 6.78 16.68
CA ALA A 518 0.71 7.58 16.63
C ALA A 518 0.44 8.21 15.24
N GLY A 519 -0.80 8.10 14.77
CA GLY A 519 -1.27 8.82 13.58
C GLY A 519 -1.31 7.99 12.30
N ASP A 520 -1.58 6.68 12.41
CA ASP A 520 -1.91 5.73 11.33
C ASP A 520 -0.91 5.80 10.15
N ASP A 521 0.23 5.14 10.32
CA ASP A 521 1.33 5.04 9.33
C ASP A 521 2.03 6.36 8.97
N ASN A 522 1.81 7.46 9.72
CA ASN A 522 2.61 8.67 9.59
C ASN A 522 4.01 8.45 10.16
N GLY A 523 4.89 7.84 9.37
CA GLY A 523 6.25 7.48 9.77
C GLY A 523 7.21 8.66 9.95
N SER A 524 6.77 9.87 10.28
CA SER A 524 7.66 11.03 10.42
C SER A 524 8.55 10.94 11.67
N ASN A 525 9.73 11.59 11.65
CA ASN A 525 10.54 11.75 12.87
C ASN A 525 9.77 12.50 13.97
N ALA A 526 10.07 12.18 15.22
CA ALA A 526 9.43 12.71 16.44
C ALA A 526 7.96 12.31 16.62
N THR A 527 7.46 11.39 15.80
CA THR A 527 6.12 10.82 15.99
C THR A 527 6.09 10.04 17.30
N ALA A 528 5.04 10.26 18.09
CA ALA A 528 4.94 9.64 19.41
C ALA A 528 4.76 8.12 19.28
N VAL A 529 5.43 7.36 20.14
CA VAL A 529 5.08 5.94 20.35
C VAL A 529 4.17 5.84 21.57
N GLN A 530 3.06 5.15 21.41
CA GLN A 530 1.96 5.07 22.38
C GLN A 530 1.43 3.64 22.53
N LEU A 531 0.46 3.44 23.41
CA LEU A 531 -0.38 2.25 23.42
C LEU A 531 -1.63 2.48 22.57
N TRP A 532 -1.97 1.48 21.77
CA TRP A 532 -3.22 1.44 21.02
C TRP A 532 -3.80 0.03 20.95
N SER A 533 -5.06 -0.08 20.57
CA SER A 533 -5.71 -1.37 20.37
C SER A 533 -5.02 -2.10 19.22
N CYS A 534 -4.55 -3.33 19.47
CA CYS A 534 -3.80 -4.11 18.48
C CYS A 534 -4.57 -4.35 17.19
N GLN A 535 -3.89 -4.12 16.07
CA GLN A 535 -4.39 -4.29 14.71
C GLN A 535 -3.39 -5.15 13.93
N SER A 536 -3.85 -6.28 13.39
CA SER A 536 -2.99 -7.26 12.71
C SER A 536 -2.44 -6.82 11.35
N TYR A 537 -2.81 -5.62 10.89
CA TYR A 537 -2.49 -5.08 9.57
C TYR A 537 -1.78 -3.72 9.63
N ALA A 538 -1.70 -3.11 10.82
CA ALA A 538 -1.24 -1.74 10.97
C ALA A 538 0.29 -1.73 11.05
N VAL A 539 0.97 -1.22 10.02
CA VAL A 539 2.45 -1.29 9.93
C VAL A 539 3.09 -0.59 11.12
N ASP A 540 2.54 0.57 11.49
CA ASP A 540 2.85 1.34 12.69
C ASP A 540 2.78 0.60 14.03
N GLN A 541 2.14 -0.57 14.11
CA GLN A 541 2.11 -1.41 15.33
C GLN A 541 3.04 -2.62 15.28
N HIS A 542 3.64 -2.92 14.14
CA HIS A 542 4.50 -4.06 14.00
C HIS A 542 5.96 -3.65 13.91
N TRP A 543 6.74 -4.22 14.81
CA TRP A 543 8.13 -3.87 14.99
C TRP A 543 8.99 -5.03 14.52
N PHE A 544 9.89 -4.69 13.63
CA PHE A 544 10.94 -5.55 13.13
C PHE A 544 12.09 -5.55 14.11
N HIS A 545 12.50 -6.73 14.57
CA HIS A 545 13.62 -6.87 15.49
C HIS A 545 14.90 -7.19 14.71
N SER A 546 15.83 -6.24 14.71
CA SER A 546 17.15 -6.42 14.11
C SER A 546 18.08 -7.20 15.04
N SER A 547 19.04 -7.94 14.46
CA SER A 547 20.05 -8.68 15.22
C SER A 547 20.99 -7.81 16.05
N ASP A 548 21.02 -6.50 15.79
CA ASP A 548 21.75 -5.49 16.57
C ASP A 548 20.92 -4.88 17.72
N GLY A 549 19.72 -5.43 17.99
CA GLY A 549 18.85 -5.03 19.08
C GLY A 549 17.98 -3.81 18.79
N ARG A 550 17.94 -3.31 17.55
CA ARG A 550 16.99 -2.26 17.17
C ARG A 550 15.60 -2.84 16.94
N LEU A 551 14.59 -2.10 17.38
CA LEU A 551 13.20 -2.30 16.96
C LEU A 551 12.87 -1.20 15.95
N HIS A 552 12.40 -1.56 14.76
CA HIS A 552 12.06 -0.58 13.74
C HIS A 552 10.71 -0.86 13.09
N THR A 553 10.06 0.19 12.64
CA THR A 553 8.83 0.16 11.83
C THR A 553 8.80 1.41 10.94
N LEU A 554 8.04 1.40 9.84
CA LEU A 554 7.92 2.55 8.92
C LEU A 554 9.28 3.13 8.47
N GLY A 555 10.30 2.28 8.36
CA GLY A 555 11.67 2.67 8.00
C GLY A 555 12.48 3.38 9.09
N ARG A 556 12.00 3.42 10.34
CA ARG A 556 12.58 4.16 11.47
C ARG A 556 12.60 3.34 12.76
N CYS A 557 13.39 3.76 13.73
CA CYS A 557 13.66 3.01 14.95
C CYS A 557 12.83 3.52 16.15
N LEU A 558 12.50 2.61 17.07
CA LEU A 558 12.01 2.93 18.40
C LEU A 558 13.13 3.65 19.17
N ASP A 559 12.96 4.95 19.38
CA ASP A 559 14.01 5.85 19.84
C ASP A 559 13.63 6.48 21.19
N ILE A 560 14.61 6.63 22.08
CA ILE A 560 14.45 7.45 23.28
C ILE A 560 14.77 8.89 22.92
N ASN A 561 13.79 9.78 23.06
CA ASN A 561 13.89 11.16 22.59
C ASN A 561 15.19 11.84 23.06
N GLY A 562 15.93 12.38 22.09
CA GLY A 562 17.19 13.08 22.31
C GLY A 562 18.30 12.19 22.87
N ASN A 563 18.20 10.86 22.69
CA ASN A 563 19.09 9.86 23.29
C ASN A 563 19.16 9.98 24.83
N GLY A 564 18.08 10.45 25.46
CA GLY A 564 18.04 10.72 26.90
C GLY A 564 18.18 9.46 27.76
N THR A 565 18.66 9.62 28.99
CA THR A 565 18.81 8.49 29.94
C THR A 565 17.95 8.62 31.20
N ALA A 566 17.34 9.78 31.46
CA ALA A 566 16.52 10.02 32.65
C ALA A 566 15.21 9.21 32.63
N GLY A 567 14.77 8.72 33.79
CA GLY A 567 13.43 8.16 33.94
C GLY A 567 12.38 9.23 33.63
N GLY A 568 11.39 8.91 32.80
CA GLY A 568 10.40 9.86 32.33
C GLY A 568 10.59 10.30 30.87
N THR A 569 11.77 10.08 30.28
CA THR A 569 12.01 10.44 28.87
C THR A 569 11.08 9.65 27.97
N GLN A 570 10.36 10.34 27.10
CA GLN A 570 9.42 9.74 26.16
C GLN A 570 10.17 8.97 25.06
N VAL A 571 9.52 7.94 24.53
CA VAL A 571 9.96 7.29 23.29
C VAL A 571 9.23 7.88 22.08
N GLU A 572 9.88 7.80 20.93
CA GLU A 572 9.42 8.32 19.65
C GLU A 572 9.92 7.47 18.48
N LEU A 573 9.36 7.73 17.30
CA LEU A 573 9.89 7.19 16.05
C LEU A 573 10.95 8.14 15.50
N TRP A 574 12.14 7.62 15.19
CA TRP A 574 13.25 8.42 14.66
C TRP A 574 14.09 7.65 13.64
N ASP A 575 14.69 8.35 12.69
CA ASP A 575 15.63 7.75 11.73
C ASP A 575 16.68 6.88 12.43
N CYS A 576 16.84 5.65 11.97
CA CYS A 576 17.80 4.72 12.53
C CYS A 576 19.23 5.26 12.35
N ASN A 577 19.90 5.58 13.44
CA ASN A 577 21.20 6.26 13.45
C ASN A 577 22.27 5.54 14.28
N GLY A 578 21.93 4.41 14.90
CA GLY A 578 22.85 3.59 15.70
C GLY A 578 23.13 4.14 17.09
N ALA A 579 22.39 5.16 17.55
CA ALA A 579 22.48 5.65 18.92
C ALA A 579 22.04 4.57 19.92
N GLY A 580 22.64 4.57 21.11
CA GLY A 580 22.31 3.58 22.14
C GLY A 580 20.87 3.68 22.65
N GLY A 581 20.20 4.81 22.47
CA GLY A 581 18.77 5.00 22.73
C GLY A 581 17.84 4.25 21.78
N GLN A 582 18.37 3.66 20.70
CA GLN A 582 17.61 2.84 19.74
C GLN A 582 17.75 1.33 19.99
N VAL A 583 18.54 0.93 20.99
CA VAL A 583 18.83 -0.48 21.30
C VAL A 583 17.92 -0.96 22.42
N TRP A 584 17.22 -2.06 22.19
CA TRP A 584 16.27 -2.67 23.12
C TRP A 584 16.57 -4.16 23.26
N GLN A 585 16.58 -4.65 24.50
CA GLN A 585 16.88 -6.03 24.82
C GLN A 585 15.73 -6.64 25.61
N GLN A 586 15.06 -7.62 25.01
CA GLN A 586 14.01 -8.36 25.70
C GLN A 586 14.60 -9.22 26.82
N GLN A 587 14.01 -9.08 28.00
CA GLN A 587 14.38 -9.82 29.20
C GLN A 587 13.46 -11.03 29.40
N ALA A 588 13.93 -12.03 30.13
CA ALA A 588 13.18 -13.25 30.43
C ALA A 588 11.87 -12.98 31.20
N ASP A 589 11.77 -11.83 31.88
CA ASP A 589 10.57 -11.42 32.60
C ASP A 589 9.54 -10.70 31.70
N GLY A 590 9.84 -10.52 30.40
CA GLY A 590 8.98 -9.86 29.43
C GLY A 590 9.14 -8.34 29.34
N SER A 591 10.14 -7.76 30.02
CA SER A 591 10.47 -6.34 29.86
C SER A 591 11.37 -6.08 28.63
N LEU A 592 11.29 -4.87 28.07
CA LEU A 592 12.25 -4.36 27.08
C LEU A 592 13.20 -3.37 27.74
N LEU A 593 14.44 -3.79 27.98
CA LEU A 593 15.50 -2.98 28.57
C LEU A 593 16.23 -2.18 27.49
N ASN A 594 16.46 -0.88 27.71
CA ASN A 594 17.44 -0.11 26.94
C ASN A 594 18.80 -0.13 27.66
N PRO A 595 19.85 -0.76 27.09
CA PRO A 595 21.14 -0.92 27.77
C PRO A 595 21.88 0.39 28.06
N GLN A 596 21.69 1.43 27.22
CA GLN A 596 22.35 2.73 27.42
C GLN A 596 21.83 3.46 28.66
N SER A 597 20.51 3.46 28.86
CA SER A 597 19.87 4.13 29.99
C SER A 597 19.80 3.26 31.25
N GLY A 598 19.89 1.92 31.10
CA GLY A 598 19.65 0.97 32.17
C GLY A 598 18.18 0.90 32.61
N ARG A 599 17.25 1.37 31.76
CA ARG A 599 15.82 1.52 32.05
C ARG A 599 14.96 0.73 31.08
N CYS A 600 13.74 0.43 31.49
CA CYS A 600 12.80 -0.38 30.73
C CYS A 600 11.76 0.51 30.03
N LEU A 601 11.23 0.03 28.90
CA LEU A 601 10.04 0.60 28.26
C LEU A 601 8.87 0.51 29.26
N ASP A 602 8.14 1.61 29.42
CA ASP A 602 7.19 1.82 30.50
C ASP A 602 5.94 2.51 29.99
N SER A 603 4.78 1.95 30.34
CA SER A 603 3.52 2.69 30.29
C SER A 603 3.36 3.54 31.55
N PRO A 604 3.23 4.88 31.43
CA PRO A 604 3.19 5.77 32.58
C PRO A 604 2.09 5.39 33.58
N ASP A 605 2.51 5.17 34.83
CA ASP A 605 1.64 4.90 35.98
C ASP A 605 0.70 3.69 35.76
N GLY A 606 1.08 2.77 34.85
CA GLY A 606 0.30 1.60 34.49
C GLY A 606 -0.94 1.89 33.63
N ALA A 607 -1.00 3.03 32.95
CA ALA A 607 -2.09 3.37 32.06
C ALA A 607 -2.20 2.39 30.86
N THR A 608 -3.42 2.10 30.42
CA THR A 608 -3.68 1.16 29.30
C THR A 608 -4.66 1.74 28.28
N ALA A 609 -4.96 3.03 28.35
CA ALA A 609 -5.88 3.68 27.42
C ALA A 609 -5.20 3.92 26.06
N ASN A 610 -5.96 3.81 24.97
CA ASN A 610 -5.50 4.22 23.64
C ASN A 610 -4.98 5.67 23.68
N GLY A 611 -3.81 5.90 23.11
CA GLY A 611 -3.12 7.20 23.13
C GLY A 611 -2.15 7.39 24.29
N THR A 612 -1.96 6.38 25.15
CA THR A 612 -1.01 6.47 26.28
C THR A 612 0.43 6.52 25.74
N ARG A 613 1.09 7.68 25.84
CA ARG A 613 2.47 7.85 25.35
C ARG A 613 3.46 7.07 26.21
N LEU A 614 4.30 6.27 25.56
CA LEU A 614 5.30 5.44 26.21
C LEU A 614 6.55 6.25 26.61
N ARG A 615 7.26 5.76 27.62
CA ARG A 615 8.48 6.36 28.17
C ARG A 615 9.48 5.29 28.61
N ILE A 616 10.67 5.70 29.03
CA ILE A 616 11.57 4.86 29.83
C ILE A 616 11.39 5.12 31.33
N TRP A 617 11.51 4.08 32.14
CA TRP A 617 11.48 4.17 33.61
C TRP A 617 12.36 3.11 34.27
N ASP A 618 12.71 3.30 35.54
CA ASP A 618 13.46 2.32 36.32
C ASP A 618 12.74 0.95 36.27
N CYS A 619 13.48 -0.09 35.88
CA CYS A 619 12.93 -1.44 35.76
C CYS A 619 12.46 -1.94 37.13
N ASN A 620 11.17 -2.20 37.26
CA ASN A 620 10.50 -2.51 38.53
C ASN A 620 9.65 -3.79 38.49
N GLY A 621 9.63 -4.49 37.36
CA GLY A 621 8.94 -5.77 37.19
C GLY A 621 7.41 -5.70 37.15
N SER A 622 6.84 -4.49 37.20
CA SER A 622 5.39 -4.29 37.16
C SER A 622 4.79 -4.67 35.80
N ALA A 623 3.47 -4.86 35.77
CA ALA A 623 2.73 -5.09 34.53
C ALA A 623 2.86 -3.94 33.52
N ALA A 624 3.16 -2.72 33.98
CA ALA A 624 3.35 -1.53 33.15
C ALA A 624 4.60 -1.60 32.24
N GLN A 625 5.51 -2.54 32.51
CA GLN A 625 6.78 -2.71 31.80
C GLN A 625 6.84 -4.03 31.03
N LYS A 626 5.71 -4.72 30.86
CA LYS A 626 5.64 -5.98 30.11
C LYS A 626 5.32 -5.66 28.66
N PHE A 627 6.34 -5.81 27.83
CA PHE A 627 6.31 -5.61 26.38
C PHE A 627 6.90 -6.86 25.72
N ALA A 628 6.03 -7.74 25.24
CA ALA A 628 6.45 -8.96 24.59
C ALA A 628 6.73 -8.70 23.11
N LEU A 629 7.96 -8.92 22.67
CA LEU A 629 8.20 -9.24 21.25
C LEU A 629 7.60 -10.61 21.00
N GLY A 630 6.83 -10.72 19.91
CA GLY A 630 6.25 -11.98 19.45
C GLY A 630 7.31 -13.05 19.24
#